data_AF-A0A3C0N8Z4-F1
#
_entry.id   AF-A0A3C0N8Z4-F1
#
_cell.length_a   1.000
_cell.length_b   1.000
_cell.length_c   1.000
_cell.angle_alpha   90.00
_cell.angle_beta   90.00
_cell.angle_gamma   90.00
#
_symmetry.space_group_name_H-M   'P 1'
#
loop_
_entity.id
_entity.type
_entity.pdbx_description
1 polymer ?
#
loop_
_entity_poly.entity_id
_entity_poly.type
_entity_poly.pdbx_seq_one_letter_code
_entity_poly.pdbx_strand_id
1 'polypeptide(L)'
;MTSSYSADQIQVLEGLEPVRKRPGMYIGTTGPRGLHHLVYEVVDNSIDEALAGHCTHIEIDINADGSVTVTDDGRGIPIGIVSKTGKSALETVMTVLHAGGKFGGGGYKVSGGLHGVGISVVNALSEWVEVTVWLDKRVHTQRYERGIPVTELIAKPSKEDRTGTSVSFMPDIQIFTTGIEFDYTTLAGRLRELAYLNAGVRITFTDNRLAQPRIETYHYEGGIQEYVAYMNREKEPLHEEIIYIQGERNDIQIEVALQWCVDAYSDNLLGFANNIRTIDGGTHLEGLKTVLTRTMNAIARKRNKIKESEANLGGENVREGLTGVISVKVPNPEFEGQTKTKLGNTEVRGIVDSLVGEILTEYLDFHPAVADAIIEKAVQAFKAAEAARRARDLVRRKSVLESSPLPGKLADCSTRDPSESEIFLVEGDSAGGCWISSTYILLADGSEKTIKEIVDEQAEGKEHFCYTMRESGNIGIERIINARMTKANA
;
A
#
# COMPACT_ATOMS: atom_id res chain seq x y z
N MET A 1 35.89 -11.78 -31.74
CA MET A 1 36.75 -12.28 -30.64
C MET A 1 35.96 -12.19 -29.36
N THR A 2 35.62 -13.32 -28.76
CA THR A 2 35.06 -13.38 -27.41
C THR A 2 36.17 -13.01 -26.43
N SER A 3 36.05 -11.84 -25.79
CA SER A 3 36.89 -11.47 -24.66
C SER A 3 36.82 -12.59 -23.63
N SER A 4 37.93 -13.30 -23.40
CA SER A 4 38.01 -14.34 -22.38
C SER A 4 37.79 -13.72 -21.01
N TYR A 5 36.72 -14.13 -20.32
CA TYR A 5 36.47 -13.73 -18.94
C TYR A 5 37.56 -14.32 -18.03
N SER A 6 38.44 -13.46 -17.51
CA SER A 6 39.57 -13.83 -16.64
C SER A 6 39.44 -13.20 -15.24
N ALA A 7 40.25 -13.66 -14.29
CA ALA A 7 40.27 -13.13 -12.93
C ALA A 7 40.55 -11.62 -12.88
N ASP A 8 41.33 -11.08 -13.82
CA ASP A 8 41.64 -9.64 -13.88
C ASP A 8 40.43 -8.76 -14.25
N GLN A 9 39.33 -9.36 -14.71
CA GLN A 9 38.07 -8.66 -14.97
C GLN A 9 37.16 -8.59 -13.73
N ILE A 10 37.54 -9.23 -12.62
CA ILE A 10 36.85 -9.13 -11.34
C ILE A 10 37.26 -7.81 -10.67
N GLN A 11 36.33 -6.86 -10.59
CA GLN A 11 36.56 -5.59 -9.89
C GLN A 11 36.01 -5.67 -8.46
N VAL A 12 36.87 -5.41 -7.49
CA VAL A 12 36.49 -5.19 -6.09
C VAL A 12 36.38 -3.68 -5.88
N LEU A 13 35.25 -3.22 -5.37
CA LEU A 13 35.02 -1.82 -5.01
C LEU A 13 35.22 -1.68 -3.50
N GLU A 14 36.10 -0.78 -3.07
CA GLU A 14 36.47 -0.61 -1.66
C GLU A 14 35.83 0.65 -1.04
N GLY A 15 35.71 0.66 0.29
CA GLY A 15 35.19 1.81 1.04
C GLY A 15 33.78 2.23 0.59
N LEU A 16 33.67 3.48 0.12
CA LEU A 16 32.41 4.08 -0.31
C LEU A 16 32.20 4.09 -1.85
N GLU A 17 33.16 3.54 -2.62
CA GLU A 17 33.00 3.41 -4.08
C GLU A 17 31.76 2.63 -4.51
N PRO A 18 31.37 1.50 -3.85
CA PRO A 18 30.15 0.79 -4.21
C PRO A 18 28.90 1.67 -4.13
N VAL A 19 28.84 2.58 -3.15
CA VAL A 19 27.71 3.49 -2.94
C VAL A 19 27.59 4.46 -4.11
N ARG A 20 28.71 5.09 -4.50
CA ARG A 20 28.74 6.02 -5.64
C ARG A 20 28.46 5.33 -6.97
N LYS A 21 28.92 4.08 -7.14
CA LYS A 21 28.69 3.32 -8.37
C LYS A 21 27.24 2.84 -8.50
N ARG A 22 26.58 2.53 -7.39
CA ARG A 22 25.22 1.96 -7.32
C ARG A 22 24.34 2.67 -6.27
N PRO A 23 24.10 3.99 -6.40
CA PRO A 23 23.39 4.77 -5.38
C PRO A 23 21.96 4.30 -5.15
N GLY A 24 21.27 3.85 -6.19
CA GLY A 24 19.89 3.35 -6.08
C GLY A 24 19.70 2.18 -5.12
N MET A 25 20.75 1.38 -4.85
CA MET A 25 20.68 0.30 -3.86
C MET A 25 20.60 0.85 -2.42
N TYR A 26 21.15 2.04 -2.18
CA TYR A 26 21.27 2.64 -0.85
C TYR A 26 20.17 3.67 -0.58
N ILE A 27 19.83 4.50 -1.58
CA ILE A 27 18.86 5.61 -1.45
C ILE A 27 17.61 5.43 -2.33
N GLY A 28 17.45 4.26 -2.94
CA GLY A 28 16.32 3.90 -3.80
C GLY A 28 16.35 4.50 -5.22
N THR A 29 16.70 5.77 -5.36
CA THR A 29 16.77 6.48 -6.67
C THR A 29 17.73 7.66 -6.60
N THR A 30 18.21 8.17 -7.73
CA THR A 30 18.98 9.42 -7.83
C THR A 30 18.13 10.61 -8.32
N GLY A 31 16.81 10.45 -8.34
CA GLY A 31 15.87 11.56 -8.55
C GLY A 31 15.51 12.31 -7.26
N PRO A 32 14.50 13.20 -7.28
CA PRO A 32 14.12 14.04 -6.15
C PRO A 32 13.91 13.26 -4.85
N ARG A 33 13.25 12.09 -4.90
CA ARG A 33 13.02 11.28 -3.70
C ARG A 33 14.32 10.86 -3.00
N GLY A 34 15.35 10.47 -3.76
CA GLY A 34 16.63 10.05 -3.19
C GLY A 34 17.46 11.22 -2.68
N LEU A 35 17.34 12.38 -3.32
CA LEU A 35 17.96 13.63 -2.85
C LEU A 35 17.45 14.00 -1.45
N HIS A 36 16.13 14.01 -1.26
CA HIS A 36 15.51 14.30 0.04
C HIS A 36 15.84 13.22 1.08
N HIS A 37 16.03 11.98 0.64
CA HIS A 37 16.42 10.88 1.52
C HIS A 37 17.80 11.11 2.18
N LEU A 38 18.71 11.84 1.55
CA LEU A 38 19.96 12.24 2.19
C LEU A 38 19.72 13.09 3.44
N VAL A 39 18.77 14.04 3.37
CA VAL A 39 18.39 14.87 4.52
C VAL A 39 17.76 13.99 5.60
N TYR A 40 16.88 13.06 5.21
CA TYR A 40 16.21 12.15 6.15
C TYR A 40 17.21 11.30 6.92
N GLU A 41 18.25 10.77 6.28
CA GLU A 41 19.26 9.96 6.98
C GLU A 41 20.03 10.75 8.05
N VAL A 42 20.27 12.06 7.84
CA VAL A 42 20.91 12.90 8.86
C VAL A 42 19.93 13.23 9.98
N VAL A 43 18.71 13.66 9.63
CA VAL A 43 17.65 13.98 10.62
C VAL A 43 17.29 12.77 11.47
N ASP A 44 17.16 11.58 10.88
CA ASP A 44 16.82 10.35 11.59
C ASP A 44 17.90 10.00 12.65
N ASN A 45 19.17 10.34 12.42
CA ASN A 45 20.20 10.17 13.45
C ASN A 45 20.02 11.13 14.63
N SER A 46 19.64 12.37 14.39
CA SER A 46 19.31 13.35 15.43
C SER A 46 18.03 12.95 16.19
N ILE A 47 17.03 12.39 15.50
CA ILE A 47 15.83 11.84 16.12
C ILE A 47 16.15 10.62 17.00
N ASP A 48 17.10 9.77 16.61
CA ASP A 48 17.54 8.66 17.45
C ASP A 48 18.21 9.15 18.76
N GLU A 49 18.90 10.30 18.76
CA GLU A 49 19.37 10.95 20.00
C GLU A 49 18.20 11.45 20.86
N ALA A 50 17.15 11.96 20.23
CA ALA A 50 15.95 12.43 20.93
C ALA A 50 15.17 11.26 21.56
N LEU A 51 15.03 10.15 20.83
CA LEU A 51 14.45 8.91 21.35
C LEU A 51 15.24 8.33 22.54
N ALA A 52 16.56 8.56 22.57
CA ALA A 52 17.41 8.20 23.70
C ALA A 52 17.33 9.19 24.88
N GLY A 53 16.56 10.29 24.74
CA GLY A 53 16.37 11.29 25.78
C GLY A 53 17.51 12.31 25.91
N HIS A 54 18.33 12.47 24.86
CA HIS A 54 19.50 13.35 24.89
C HIS A 54 19.39 14.58 23.99
N CYS A 55 18.48 14.58 23.01
CA CYS A 55 18.25 15.70 22.11
C CYS A 55 16.85 16.27 22.33
N THR A 56 16.74 17.60 22.42
CA THR A 56 15.49 18.34 22.59
C THR A 56 15.22 19.31 21.43
N HIS A 57 16.24 19.69 20.66
CA HIS A 57 16.12 20.60 19.54
C HIS A 57 16.94 20.14 18.34
N ILE A 58 16.28 20.08 17.18
CA ILE A 58 16.91 19.83 15.89
C ILE A 58 16.64 21.03 14.98
N GLU A 59 17.68 21.55 14.34
CA GLU A 59 17.65 22.63 13.38
C GLU A 59 18.03 22.09 12.00
N ILE A 60 17.21 22.38 10.98
CA ILE A 60 17.45 22.01 9.60
C ILE A 60 17.44 23.27 8.76
N ASP A 61 18.53 23.52 8.05
CA ASP A 61 18.70 24.70 7.21
C ASP A 61 18.94 24.27 5.75
N ILE A 62 18.12 24.75 4.82
CA ILE A 62 18.50 24.82 3.41
C ILE A 62 19.29 26.12 3.23
N ASN A 63 20.56 25.99 2.89
CA ASN A 63 21.48 27.12 2.75
C ASN A 63 21.32 27.81 1.39
N ALA A 64 21.77 29.06 1.31
CA ALA A 64 21.66 29.87 0.09
C ALA A 64 22.45 29.30 -1.11
N ASP A 65 23.49 28.50 -0.85
CA ASP A 65 24.29 27.82 -1.87
C ASP A 65 23.66 26.51 -2.36
N GLY A 66 22.55 26.07 -1.75
CA GLY A 66 21.87 24.81 -2.06
C GLY A 66 22.29 23.63 -1.18
N SER A 67 23.23 23.80 -0.26
CA SER A 67 23.58 22.78 0.74
C SER A 67 22.52 22.67 1.83
N VAL A 68 22.55 21.57 2.58
CA VAL A 68 21.69 21.39 3.77
C VAL A 68 22.55 21.19 5.00
N THR A 69 22.17 21.86 6.09
CA THR A 69 22.75 21.67 7.42
C THR A 69 21.70 21.09 8.34
N VAL A 70 22.06 20.06 9.10
CA VAL A 70 21.25 19.53 10.20
C VAL A 70 22.07 19.60 11.48
N THR A 71 21.51 20.25 12.50
CA THR A 71 22.15 20.44 13.79
C THR A 71 21.27 19.91 14.91
N ASP A 72 21.83 19.13 15.82
CA ASP A 72 21.16 18.68 17.03
C ASP A 72 21.91 19.11 18.29
N ASP A 73 21.21 19.07 19.41
CA ASP A 73 21.72 19.27 20.77
C ASP A 73 21.94 17.94 21.53
N GLY A 74 22.13 16.83 20.80
CA GLY A 74 22.33 15.50 21.37
C GLY A 74 23.67 15.32 22.08
N ARG A 75 24.09 14.06 22.30
CA ARG A 75 25.38 13.76 22.95
C ARG A 75 26.60 14.14 22.11
N GLY A 76 26.45 14.20 20.79
CA GLY A 76 27.55 14.34 19.84
C GLY A 76 28.14 12.99 19.42
N ILE A 77 28.58 12.89 18.16
CA ILE A 77 29.27 11.69 17.65
C ILE A 77 30.57 11.46 18.44
N PRO A 78 30.89 10.24 18.89
CA PRO A 78 32.12 9.96 19.60
C PRO A 78 33.38 10.34 18.79
N ILE A 79 34.39 10.85 19.48
CA ILE A 79 35.65 11.33 18.88
C ILE A 79 36.83 10.37 19.12
N GLY A 80 36.70 9.45 20.09
CA GLY A 80 37.74 8.49 20.43
C GLY A 80 38.15 7.58 19.26
N ILE A 81 39.37 7.02 19.33
CA ILE A 81 39.88 6.10 18.31
C ILE A 81 39.16 4.75 18.40
N VAL A 82 38.68 4.25 17.25
CA VAL A 82 38.11 2.92 17.11
C VAL A 82 39.22 1.92 16.82
N SER A 83 39.46 0.98 17.73
CA SER A 83 40.59 0.04 17.66
C SER A 83 40.64 -0.77 16.37
N LYS A 84 39.49 -1.13 15.79
CA LYS A 84 39.41 -1.93 14.56
C LYS A 84 39.84 -1.15 13.31
N THR A 85 39.59 0.16 13.26
CA THR A 85 39.88 0.99 12.08
C THR A 85 41.14 1.83 12.26
N GLY A 86 41.58 2.06 13.50
CA GLY A 86 42.67 2.97 13.82
C GLY A 86 42.33 4.45 13.62
N LYS A 87 41.08 4.76 13.26
CA LYS A 87 40.59 6.11 12.98
C LYS A 87 39.75 6.64 14.13
N SER A 88 39.45 7.94 14.14
CA SER A 88 38.43 8.49 15.04
C SER A 88 37.08 7.81 14.79
N ALA A 89 36.23 7.74 15.81
CA ALA A 89 34.89 7.20 15.67
C ALA A 89 34.07 8.02 14.66
N LEU A 90 34.22 9.35 14.64
CA LEU A 90 33.65 10.22 13.60
C LEU A 90 34.07 9.79 12.19
N GLU A 91 35.37 9.66 11.92
CA GLU A 91 35.83 9.25 10.59
C GLU A 91 35.39 7.82 10.25
N THR A 92 35.35 6.94 11.23
CA THR A 92 34.89 5.57 11.05
C THR A 92 33.44 5.52 10.59
N VAL A 93 32.51 6.23 11.25
CA VAL A 93 31.09 6.24 10.85
C VAL A 93 30.86 6.98 9.53
N MET A 94 31.75 7.91 9.17
CA MET A 94 31.66 8.66 7.91
C MET A 94 32.23 7.90 6.71
N THR A 95 33.18 6.98 6.90
CA THR A 95 33.95 6.36 5.80
C THR A 95 33.80 4.85 5.68
N VAL A 96 33.20 4.18 6.67
CA VAL A 96 33.07 2.72 6.71
C VAL A 96 31.59 2.34 6.71
N LEU A 97 31.19 1.53 5.73
CA LEU A 97 29.85 0.95 5.71
C LEU A 97 29.68 -0.04 6.87
N HIS A 98 28.48 -0.08 7.44
CA HIS A 98 28.13 -0.93 8.57
C HIS A 98 28.94 -0.62 9.85
N ALA A 99 29.25 0.66 10.06
CA ALA A 99 29.88 1.16 11.27
C ALA A 99 28.90 2.06 12.05
N GLY A 100 28.67 1.75 13.32
CA GLY A 100 27.78 2.54 14.18
C GLY A 100 27.51 1.92 15.53
N GLY A 101 26.99 2.71 16.47
CA GLY A 101 26.63 2.27 17.83
C GLY A 101 25.28 1.54 17.93
N LYS A 102 24.58 1.35 16.81
CA LYS A 102 23.18 0.89 16.74
C LYS A 102 23.03 -0.64 16.56
N PHE A 103 24.13 -1.40 16.58
CA PHE A 103 24.14 -2.87 16.41
C PHE A 103 23.97 -3.67 17.73
N GLY A 104 23.25 -3.14 18.72
CA GLY A 104 22.97 -3.86 19.98
C GLY A 104 24.00 -3.67 21.11
N GLY A 105 24.95 -2.74 20.97
CA GLY A 105 25.99 -2.45 21.98
C GLY A 105 25.58 -1.53 23.14
N GLY A 106 24.28 -1.27 23.33
CA GLY A 106 23.76 -0.44 24.43
C GLY A 106 23.72 1.08 24.20
N GLY A 107 24.14 1.58 23.02
CA GLY A 107 24.12 3.02 22.70
C GLY A 107 22.71 3.61 22.48
N TYR A 108 21.76 2.78 22.03
CA TYR A 108 20.35 3.12 21.78
C TYR A 108 19.47 1.90 22.12
N LYS A 109 18.41 2.10 22.90
CA LYS A 109 17.45 1.02 23.26
C LYS A 109 16.47 0.72 22.12
N VAL A 110 16.07 1.77 21.38
CA VAL A 110 15.22 1.72 20.19
C VAL A 110 15.74 2.77 19.22
N SER A 111 15.93 2.43 17.95
CA SER A 111 16.38 3.37 16.92
C SER A 111 15.84 3.00 15.54
N GLY A 112 15.61 4.00 14.68
CA GLY A 112 15.25 3.79 13.28
C GLY A 112 16.45 3.40 12.40
N GLY A 113 17.65 3.85 12.76
CA GLY A 113 18.90 3.52 12.05
C GLY A 113 19.49 2.17 12.48
N LEU A 114 19.44 1.14 11.64
CA LEU A 114 19.90 -0.21 12.03
C LEU A 114 21.03 -0.75 11.17
N HIS A 115 21.20 -0.18 9.98
CA HIS A 115 22.12 -0.71 8.98
C HIS A 115 23.55 -0.16 9.14
N GLY A 116 23.74 0.94 9.87
CA GLY A 116 25.03 1.60 10.06
C GLY A 116 25.65 2.12 8.75
N VAL A 117 24.81 2.53 7.80
CA VAL A 117 25.25 3.04 6.48
C VAL A 117 24.79 4.47 6.19
N GLY A 118 23.74 4.97 6.84
CA GLY A 118 23.06 6.22 6.49
C GLY A 118 23.99 7.41 6.27
N ILE A 119 24.71 7.83 7.32
CA ILE A 119 25.58 9.02 7.24
C ILE A 119 26.77 8.82 6.29
N SER A 120 27.30 7.60 6.18
CA SER A 120 28.36 7.27 5.22
C SER A 120 27.87 7.32 3.77
N VAL A 121 26.59 7.00 3.52
CA VAL A 121 25.95 7.14 2.21
C VAL A 121 25.76 8.61 1.86
N VAL A 122 25.33 9.44 2.82
CA VAL A 122 25.29 10.90 2.65
C VAL A 122 26.68 11.44 2.28
N ASN A 123 27.72 11.01 2.99
CA ASN A 123 29.10 11.37 2.68
C ASN A 123 29.54 10.95 1.27
N ALA A 124 29.26 9.69 0.90
CA ALA A 124 29.61 9.15 -0.41
C ALA A 124 28.94 9.91 -1.56
N LEU A 125 27.69 10.31 -1.39
CA LEU A 125 26.84 10.91 -2.44
C LEU A 125 26.85 12.45 -2.42
N SER A 126 27.66 13.05 -1.56
CA SER A 126 27.86 14.50 -1.50
C SER A 126 29.16 14.90 -2.19
N GLU A 127 29.17 16.06 -2.82
CA GLU A 127 30.39 16.70 -3.32
C GLU A 127 31.32 17.02 -2.14
N TRP A 128 30.75 17.59 -1.07
CA TRP A 128 31.44 17.79 0.19
C TRP A 128 30.50 17.56 1.39
N VAL A 129 31.07 17.16 2.50
CA VAL A 129 30.43 17.13 3.83
C VAL A 129 31.36 17.75 4.85
N GLU A 130 30.81 18.58 5.73
CA GLU A 130 31.51 19.12 6.90
C GLU A 130 30.73 18.70 8.16
N VAL A 131 31.44 18.03 9.08
CA VAL A 131 30.85 17.61 10.35
C VAL A 131 31.52 18.39 11.48
N THR A 132 30.69 19.03 12.29
CA THR A 132 31.08 19.70 13.54
C THR A 132 30.46 18.94 14.71
N VAL A 133 31.27 18.58 15.70
CA VAL A 133 30.81 17.92 16.93
C VAL A 133 31.20 18.78 18.12
N TRP A 134 30.23 19.09 18.98
CA TRP A 134 30.46 19.69 20.27
C TRP A 134 30.47 18.58 21.33
N LEU A 135 31.63 18.35 21.94
CA LEU A 135 31.83 17.30 22.94
C LEU A 135 32.96 17.71 23.89
N ASP A 136 32.83 17.43 25.18
CA ASP A 136 33.86 17.68 26.20
C ASP A 136 34.46 19.11 26.18
N LYS A 137 33.60 20.12 26.02
CA LYS A 137 33.97 21.56 25.91
C LYS A 137 34.95 21.84 24.76
N ARG A 138 34.89 21.02 23.71
CA ARG A 138 35.65 21.19 22.48
C ARG A 138 34.72 21.17 21.28
N VAL A 139 35.14 21.87 20.24
CA VAL A 139 34.56 21.82 18.91
C VAL A 139 35.50 21.00 18.04
N HIS A 140 34.98 19.90 17.51
CA HIS A 140 35.69 19.02 16.61
C HIS A 140 35.14 19.19 15.20
N THR A 141 36.00 19.39 14.21
CA THR A 141 35.58 19.62 12.81
C THR A 141 36.36 18.72 11.86
N GLN A 142 35.66 18.07 10.93
CA GLN A 142 36.28 17.29 9.86
C GLN A 142 35.52 17.46 8.55
N ARG A 143 36.27 17.63 7.45
CA ARG A 143 35.72 17.81 6.10
C ARG A 143 36.02 16.59 5.23
N TYR A 144 35.05 16.27 4.39
CA TYR A 144 35.07 15.19 3.42
C TYR A 144 34.70 15.71 2.03
N GLU A 145 35.26 15.09 1.00
CA GLU A 145 34.87 15.31 -0.39
C GLU A 145 34.63 13.96 -1.06
N ARG A 146 33.40 13.75 -1.56
CA ARG A 146 32.97 12.50 -2.21
C ARG A 146 33.29 11.23 -1.40
N GLY A 147 33.09 11.29 -0.08
CA GLY A 147 33.36 10.17 0.83
C GLY A 147 34.78 10.10 1.41
N ILE A 148 35.70 10.95 0.94
CA ILE A 148 37.12 10.90 1.32
C ILE A 148 37.43 12.02 2.32
N PRO A 149 38.05 11.75 3.47
CA PRO A 149 38.47 12.80 4.40
C PRO A 149 39.57 13.66 3.75
N VAL A 150 39.36 14.98 3.70
CA VAL A 150 40.33 15.94 3.15
C VAL A 150 41.04 16.74 4.24
N THR A 151 40.56 16.65 5.48
CA THR A 151 41.23 17.18 6.67
C THR A 151 41.37 16.11 7.73
N GLU A 152 42.42 16.24 8.54
CA GLU A 152 42.49 15.60 9.85
C GLU A 152 41.35 16.08 10.75
N LEU A 153 41.08 15.36 11.83
CA LEU A 153 40.11 15.81 12.85
C LEU A 153 40.69 16.96 13.67
N ILE A 154 40.19 18.17 13.42
CA ILE A 154 40.65 19.38 14.11
C ILE A 154 39.86 19.54 15.40
N ALA A 155 40.54 19.70 16.54
CA ALA A 155 39.92 19.95 17.84
C ALA A 155 40.31 21.35 18.37
N LYS A 156 39.31 22.16 18.72
CA LYS A 156 39.51 23.49 19.31
C LYS A 156 38.73 23.61 20.63
N PRO A 157 39.21 24.39 21.63
CA PRO A 157 38.42 24.69 22.81
C PRO A 157 37.11 25.40 22.44
N SER A 158 35.99 24.96 23.00
CA SER A 158 34.70 25.65 22.94
C SER A 158 34.56 26.57 24.15
N LYS A 159 34.08 27.80 23.92
CA LYS A 159 33.70 28.72 25.01
C LYS A 159 32.29 28.44 25.53
N GLU A 160 31.48 27.77 24.73
CA GLU A 160 30.09 27.44 25.02
C GLU A 160 30.01 26.03 25.61
N ASP A 161 29.19 25.87 26.64
CA ASP A 161 28.86 24.57 27.25
C ASP A 161 27.73 23.90 26.44
N ARG A 162 28.09 23.51 25.22
CA ARG A 162 27.20 22.92 24.22
C ARG A 162 27.63 21.48 23.94
N THR A 163 26.66 20.61 23.69
CA THR A 163 26.85 19.28 23.09
C THR A 163 26.03 19.15 21.82
N GLY A 164 26.39 18.19 20.96
CA GLY A 164 25.59 17.84 19.79
C GLY A 164 26.43 17.68 18.53
N THR A 165 25.75 17.49 17.40
CA THR A 165 26.36 17.32 16.09
C THR A 165 25.72 18.27 15.08
N SER A 166 26.54 18.86 14.21
CA SER A 166 26.11 19.58 13.02
C SER A 166 26.72 18.90 11.80
N VAL A 167 25.90 18.52 10.83
CA VAL A 167 26.32 17.95 9.55
C VAL A 167 25.83 18.85 8.44
N SER A 168 26.76 19.43 7.70
CA SER A 168 26.46 20.24 6.51
C SER A 168 26.95 19.50 5.27
N PHE A 169 26.14 19.41 4.22
CA PHE A 169 26.50 18.68 3.01
C PHE A 169 25.93 19.29 1.73
N MET A 170 26.69 19.16 0.65
CA MET A 170 26.26 19.50 -0.71
C MET A 170 26.13 18.22 -1.56
N PRO A 171 24.94 17.87 -2.06
CA PRO A 171 24.76 16.71 -2.94
C PRO A 171 25.63 16.77 -4.21
N ASP A 172 26.20 15.64 -4.65
CA ASP A 172 27.06 15.60 -5.83
C ASP A 172 26.25 15.64 -7.13
N ILE A 173 26.41 16.71 -7.91
CA ILE A 173 25.74 16.89 -9.22
C ILE A 173 26.12 15.80 -10.24
N GLN A 174 27.24 15.09 -10.04
CA GLN A 174 27.61 13.95 -10.90
C GLN A 174 26.71 12.73 -10.65
N ILE A 175 26.10 12.63 -9.47
CA ILE A 175 25.18 11.56 -9.09
C ILE A 175 23.73 11.98 -9.35
N PHE A 176 23.37 13.20 -8.94
CA PHE A 176 22.02 13.75 -9.05
C PHE A 176 21.83 14.55 -10.36
N THR A 177 21.90 13.84 -11.49
CA THR A 177 21.91 14.46 -12.82
C THR A 177 20.60 15.15 -13.21
N THR A 178 19.51 14.86 -12.50
CA THR A 178 18.19 15.48 -12.74
C THR A 178 18.01 16.82 -12.02
N GLY A 179 18.94 17.21 -11.14
CA GLY A 179 18.89 18.43 -10.34
C GLY A 179 19.08 18.17 -8.85
N ILE A 180 19.58 19.17 -8.13
CA ILE A 180 19.83 19.15 -6.68
C ILE A 180 18.92 20.11 -5.91
N GLU A 181 17.71 20.34 -6.41
CA GLU A 181 16.76 21.24 -5.76
C GLU A 181 15.98 20.53 -4.66
N PHE A 182 16.22 20.95 -3.41
CA PHE A 182 15.41 20.53 -2.27
C PHE A 182 14.05 21.24 -2.29
N ASP A 183 12.98 20.46 -2.28
CA ASP A 183 11.61 20.94 -2.20
C ASP A 183 11.26 21.19 -0.72
N TYR A 184 10.98 22.46 -0.41
CA TYR A 184 10.63 22.88 0.93
C TYR A 184 9.39 22.15 1.45
N THR A 185 8.36 22.00 0.62
CA THR A 185 7.06 21.44 1.05
C THR A 185 7.21 19.97 1.46
N THR A 186 8.01 19.21 0.71
CA THR A 186 8.32 17.81 0.98
C THR A 186 9.08 17.65 2.30
N LEU A 187 10.14 18.43 2.53
CA LEU A 187 10.89 18.39 3.79
C LEU A 187 10.02 18.86 4.96
N ALA A 188 9.33 20.00 4.84
CA ALA A 188 8.44 20.54 5.87
C ALA A 188 7.36 19.53 6.29
N GLY A 189 6.76 18.81 5.32
CA GLY A 189 5.80 17.75 5.59
C GLY A 189 6.38 16.62 6.43
N ARG A 190 7.58 16.13 6.07
CA ARG A 190 8.27 15.07 6.81
C ARG A 190 8.73 15.51 8.20
N LEU A 191 9.29 16.71 8.32
CA LEU A 191 9.76 17.26 9.61
C LEU A 191 8.60 17.48 10.58
N ARG A 192 7.44 17.92 10.08
CA ARG A 192 6.22 18.05 10.87
C ARG A 192 5.71 16.70 11.38
N GLU A 193 5.71 15.68 10.52
CA GLU A 193 5.36 14.30 10.89
C GLU A 193 6.30 13.77 11.99
N LEU A 194 7.61 14.00 11.86
CA LEU A 194 8.59 13.63 12.88
C LEU A 194 8.37 14.34 14.22
N ALA A 195 7.99 15.62 14.21
CA ALA A 195 7.69 16.37 15.43
C ALA A 195 6.45 15.81 16.17
N TYR A 196 5.43 15.36 15.43
CA TYR A 196 4.29 14.67 16.06
C TYR A 196 4.66 13.29 16.63
N LEU A 197 5.56 12.56 15.99
CA LEU A 197 6.00 11.24 16.46
C LEU A 197 6.91 11.32 17.69
N ASN A 198 7.55 12.48 17.92
CA ASN A 198 8.48 12.72 19.02
C ASN A 198 7.97 13.87 19.87
N ALA A 199 6.96 13.58 20.69
CA ALA A 199 6.34 14.55 21.57
C ALA A 199 7.39 15.30 22.41
N GLY A 200 7.32 16.63 22.39
CA GLY A 200 8.23 17.52 23.13
C GLY A 200 9.58 17.82 22.44
N VAL A 201 9.89 17.21 21.28
CA VAL A 201 11.07 17.58 20.49
C VAL A 201 10.75 18.79 19.63
N ARG A 202 11.58 19.83 19.73
CA ARG A 202 11.49 21.02 18.87
C ARG A 202 12.25 20.76 17.57
N ILE A 203 11.60 20.97 16.43
CA ILE A 203 12.22 20.93 15.11
C ILE A 203 12.06 22.29 14.44
N THR A 204 13.17 22.96 14.13
CA THR A 204 13.17 24.23 13.39
C THR A 204 13.64 23.97 11.97
N PHE A 205 12.88 24.42 10.99
CA PHE A 205 13.19 24.30 9.57
C PHE A 205 13.28 25.68 8.93
N THR A 206 14.45 25.97 8.35
CA THR A 206 14.76 27.28 7.75
C THR A 206 15.14 27.11 6.28
N ASP A 207 14.58 27.94 5.41
CA ASP A 207 15.00 28.07 4.01
C ASP A 207 15.64 29.44 3.77
N ASN A 208 16.96 29.43 3.63
CA ASN A 208 17.79 30.62 3.44
C ASN A 208 17.99 31.00 1.96
N ARG A 209 17.32 30.31 1.01
CA ARG A 209 17.43 30.63 -0.42
C ARG A 209 16.65 31.89 -0.80
N LEU A 210 15.64 32.25 -0.02
CA LEU A 210 14.80 33.43 -0.22
C LEU A 210 15.45 34.68 0.38
N ALA A 211 15.13 35.86 -0.17
CA ALA A 211 15.64 37.14 0.33
C ALA A 211 15.23 37.41 1.80
N GLN A 212 14.08 36.89 2.21
CA GLN A 212 13.70 36.75 3.62
C GLN A 212 13.61 35.25 3.92
N PRO A 213 14.42 34.73 4.86
CA PRO A 213 14.37 33.32 5.21
C PRO A 213 12.98 32.90 5.65
N ARG A 214 12.51 31.77 5.13
CA ARG A 214 11.28 31.14 5.60
C ARG A 214 11.63 30.24 6.77
N ILE A 215 11.06 30.49 7.94
CA ILE A 215 11.32 29.74 9.16
C ILE A 215 10.01 29.14 9.67
N GLU A 216 9.98 27.83 9.88
CA GLU A 216 8.90 27.13 10.57
C GLU A 216 9.46 26.38 11.78
N THR A 217 8.71 26.36 12.88
CA THR A 217 9.06 25.58 14.08
C THR A 217 7.91 24.64 14.38
N TYR A 218 8.23 23.37 14.55
CA TYR A 218 7.32 22.29 14.90
C TYR A 218 7.66 21.82 16.31
N HIS A 219 6.67 21.88 17.20
CA HIS A 219 6.79 21.41 18.58
C HIS A 219 5.39 21.04 19.06
N TYR A 220 5.18 19.76 19.30
CA TYR A 220 3.87 19.20 19.63
C TYR A 220 4.00 18.32 20.87
N GLU A 221 3.16 18.55 21.88
CA GLU A 221 3.22 17.81 23.16
C GLU A 221 2.24 16.63 23.17
N GLY A 222 1.09 16.75 22.48
CA GLY A 222 0.08 15.69 22.36
C GLY A 222 0.39 14.62 21.29
N GLY A 223 1.59 14.65 20.71
CA GLY A 223 2.12 13.60 19.85
C GLY A 223 1.21 13.19 18.69
N ILE A 224 0.99 11.87 18.52
CA ILE A 224 0.19 11.34 17.41
C ILE A 224 -1.31 11.68 17.50
N GLN A 225 -1.82 12.09 18.67
CA GLN A 225 -3.21 12.56 18.78
C GLN A 225 -3.37 13.89 18.05
N GLU A 226 -2.45 14.83 18.26
CA GLU A 226 -2.45 16.09 17.52
C GLU A 226 -2.23 15.86 16.02
N TYR A 227 -1.49 14.81 15.64
CA TYR A 227 -1.33 14.48 14.22
C TYR A 227 -2.65 14.06 13.56
N VAL A 228 -3.43 13.21 14.24
CA VAL A 228 -4.77 12.83 13.78
C VAL A 228 -5.69 14.05 13.71
N ALA A 229 -5.66 14.92 14.72
CA ALA A 229 -6.42 16.17 14.71
C ALA A 229 -6.05 17.05 13.50
N TYR A 230 -4.74 17.21 13.24
CA TYR A 230 -4.23 17.96 12.09
C TYR A 230 -4.68 17.38 10.75
N MET A 231 -4.70 16.04 10.60
CA MET A 231 -5.19 15.37 9.40
C MET A 231 -6.70 15.48 9.19
N ASN A 232 -7.45 15.72 10.27
CA ASN A 232 -8.91 15.83 10.25
C ASN A 232 -9.42 17.26 10.32
N ARG A 233 -8.54 18.28 10.31
CA ARG A 233 -8.91 19.70 10.48
C ARG A 233 -9.93 20.23 9.45
N GLU A 234 -9.99 19.60 8.27
CA GLU A 234 -10.90 19.97 7.16
C GLU A 234 -12.08 18.98 7.03
N LYS A 235 -12.20 18.00 7.94
CA LYS A 235 -13.24 16.97 7.94
C LYS A 235 -14.18 17.17 9.12
N GLU A 236 -15.37 16.58 9.03
CA GLU A 236 -16.33 16.57 10.14
C GLU A 236 -16.13 15.32 11.01
N PRO A 237 -15.62 15.45 12.25
CA PRO A 237 -15.41 14.30 13.12
C PRO A 237 -16.74 13.66 13.53
N LEU A 238 -16.82 12.33 13.46
CA LEU A 238 -17.98 11.55 13.93
C LEU A 238 -18.13 11.59 15.45
N HIS A 239 -17.00 11.73 16.15
CA HIS A 239 -16.90 11.88 17.60
C HIS A 239 -15.76 12.85 17.94
N GLU A 240 -15.97 13.68 18.96
CA GLU A 240 -15.04 14.76 19.32
C GLU A 240 -13.69 14.22 19.83
N GLU A 241 -13.72 13.24 20.74
CA GLU A 241 -12.53 12.71 21.37
C GLU A 241 -11.76 11.77 20.42
N ILE A 242 -10.46 12.00 20.26
CA ILE A 242 -9.56 11.10 19.52
C ILE A 242 -9.22 9.93 20.43
N ILE A 243 -9.55 8.72 19.98
CA ILE A 243 -9.27 7.50 20.71
C ILE A 243 -7.76 7.29 20.71
N TYR A 244 -7.14 7.38 21.88
CA TYR A 244 -5.70 7.17 22.05
C TYR A 244 -5.43 5.94 22.90
N ILE A 245 -4.53 5.11 22.40
CA ILE A 245 -4.15 3.85 23.01
C ILE A 245 -2.63 3.85 23.10
N GLN A 246 -2.10 3.70 24.31
CA GLN A 246 -0.68 3.56 24.58
C GLN A 246 -0.45 2.34 25.47
N GLY A 247 0.59 1.57 25.17
CA GLY A 247 1.04 0.52 26.07
C GLY A 247 2.34 -0.13 25.61
N GLU A 248 2.90 -0.97 26.47
CA GLU A 248 4.14 -1.69 26.24
C GLU A 248 3.95 -3.17 26.56
N ARG A 249 4.43 -4.05 25.68
CA ARG A 249 4.41 -5.50 25.90
C ARG A 249 5.62 -6.12 25.19
N ASN A 250 6.37 -6.94 25.91
CA ASN A 250 7.62 -7.57 25.43
C ASN A 250 8.64 -6.54 24.89
N ASP A 251 8.86 -5.44 25.62
CA ASP A 251 9.74 -4.32 25.23
C ASP A 251 9.36 -3.60 23.92
N ILE A 252 8.17 -3.90 23.37
CA ILE A 252 7.60 -3.21 22.21
C ILE A 252 6.57 -2.21 22.73
N GLN A 253 6.83 -0.93 22.48
CA GLN A 253 5.88 0.14 22.80
C GLN A 253 4.99 0.39 21.60
N ILE A 254 3.70 0.56 21.84
CA ILE A 254 2.68 0.80 20.82
C ILE A 254 1.90 2.03 21.21
N GLU A 255 1.76 2.94 20.27
CA GLU A 255 0.86 4.08 20.35
C GLU A 255 -0.06 4.08 19.13
N VAL A 256 -1.36 4.22 19.36
CA VAL A 256 -2.38 4.30 18.31
C VAL A 256 -3.31 5.47 18.61
N ALA A 257 -3.53 6.33 17.61
CA ALA A 257 -4.56 7.37 17.63
C ALA A 257 -5.56 7.12 16.50
N LEU A 258 -6.87 7.16 16.80
CA LEU A 258 -7.94 6.84 15.87
C LEU A 258 -9.08 7.86 15.97
N GLN A 259 -9.60 8.30 14.82
CA GLN A 259 -10.81 9.10 14.76
C GLN A 259 -11.56 8.85 13.46
N TRP A 260 -12.87 8.62 13.57
CA TRP A 260 -13.76 8.51 12.41
C TRP A 260 -14.34 9.87 12.04
N CYS A 261 -14.55 10.10 10.74
CA CYS A 261 -15.21 11.29 10.21
C CYS A 261 -16.51 10.92 9.49
N VAL A 262 -17.50 11.81 9.53
CA VAL A 262 -18.81 11.61 8.91
C VAL A 262 -18.70 11.65 7.39
N ASP A 263 -18.00 12.65 6.88
CA ASP A 263 -17.86 13.04 5.47
C ASP A 263 -16.76 12.29 4.70
N ALA A 264 -16.05 11.38 5.36
CA ALA A 264 -15.03 10.54 4.74
C ALA A 264 -15.54 9.13 4.41
N TYR A 265 -15.17 8.64 3.21
CA TYR A 265 -15.58 7.34 2.65
C TYR A 265 -14.41 6.37 2.41
N SER A 266 -13.18 6.79 2.69
CA SER A 266 -11.98 5.94 2.65
C SER A 266 -11.25 5.99 3.97
N ASP A 267 -10.47 4.96 4.28
CA ASP A 267 -9.57 4.98 5.43
C ASP A 267 -8.25 5.69 5.09
N ASN A 268 -7.69 6.39 6.07
CA ASN A 268 -6.35 6.95 6.05
C ASN A 268 -5.58 6.46 7.28
N LEU A 269 -4.97 5.28 7.15
CA LEU A 269 -4.15 4.68 8.20
C LEU A 269 -2.66 4.84 7.89
N LEU A 270 -1.95 5.52 8.77
CA LEU A 270 -0.50 5.71 8.70
C LEU A 270 0.20 4.81 9.72
N GLY A 271 1.22 4.09 9.27
CA GLY A 271 2.03 3.21 10.11
C GLY A 271 3.47 3.67 10.23
N PHE A 272 4.00 3.61 11.44
CA PHE A 272 5.37 3.96 11.78
C PHE A 272 6.00 2.85 12.62
N ALA A 273 7.26 2.55 12.32
CA ALA A 273 8.11 1.71 13.14
C ALA A 273 9.40 2.47 13.44
N ASN A 274 9.68 2.75 14.72
CA ASN A 274 10.82 3.55 15.17
C ASN A 274 10.93 4.89 14.41
N ASN A 275 9.81 5.63 14.31
CA ASN A 275 9.66 6.91 13.58
C ASN A 275 9.82 6.83 12.04
N ILE A 276 10.01 5.64 11.49
CA ILE A 276 10.11 5.42 10.05
C ILE A 276 8.75 5.06 9.49
N ARG A 277 8.33 5.79 8.46
CA ARG A 277 7.04 5.59 7.81
C ARG A 277 7.06 4.32 6.96
N THR A 278 6.21 3.37 7.28
CA THR A 278 6.08 2.11 6.54
C THR A 278 4.98 2.25 5.48
N ILE A 279 5.35 2.80 4.32
CA ILE A 279 4.42 3.15 3.23
C ILE A 279 3.68 1.93 2.68
N ASP A 280 4.37 0.78 2.59
CA ASP A 280 3.80 -0.47 2.07
C ASP A 280 3.11 -1.29 3.19
N GLY A 281 3.05 -0.74 4.40
CA GLY A 281 2.39 -1.35 5.54
C GLY A 281 3.31 -2.23 6.38
N GLY A 282 2.82 -3.39 6.82
CA GLY A 282 3.58 -4.32 7.66
C GLY A 282 2.75 -4.92 8.77
N THR A 283 3.42 -5.71 9.60
CA THR A 283 2.79 -6.54 10.62
C THR A 283 2.01 -5.74 11.67
N HIS A 284 2.47 -4.55 12.04
CA HIS A 284 1.79 -3.59 12.92
C HIS A 284 0.45 -3.11 12.34
N LEU A 285 0.44 -2.66 11.08
CA LEU A 285 -0.77 -2.19 10.41
C LEU A 285 -1.75 -3.33 10.13
N GLU A 286 -1.27 -4.51 9.77
CA GLU A 286 -2.10 -5.71 9.63
C GLU A 286 -2.76 -6.08 10.96
N GLY A 287 -2.00 -6.09 12.06
CA GLY A 287 -2.51 -6.32 13.40
C GLY A 287 -3.61 -5.33 13.78
N LEU A 288 -3.39 -4.04 13.54
CA LEU A 288 -4.38 -2.99 13.78
C LEU A 288 -5.67 -3.21 12.94
N LYS A 289 -5.54 -3.50 11.65
CA LYS A 289 -6.72 -3.72 10.78
C LYS A 289 -7.54 -4.93 11.22
N THR A 290 -6.87 -6.01 11.63
CA THR A 290 -7.51 -7.23 12.12
C THR A 290 -8.25 -6.98 13.43
N VAL A 291 -7.60 -6.34 14.41
CA VAL A 291 -8.22 -6.09 15.71
C VAL A 291 -9.39 -5.12 15.61
N LEU A 292 -9.29 -4.05 14.82
CA LEU A 292 -10.41 -3.14 14.58
C LEU A 292 -11.63 -3.88 14.05
N THR A 293 -11.42 -4.74 13.05
CA THR A 293 -12.52 -5.52 12.44
C THR A 293 -13.13 -6.48 13.45
N ARG A 294 -12.30 -7.19 14.22
CA ARG A 294 -12.75 -8.18 15.22
C ARG A 294 -13.51 -7.51 16.37
N THR A 295 -12.93 -6.47 16.98
CA THR A 295 -13.50 -5.77 18.13
C THR A 295 -14.82 -5.10 17.78
N MET A 296 -14.90 -4.42 16.63
CA MET A 296 -16.15 -3.76 16.21
C MET A 296 -17.27 -4.76 15.91
N ASN A 297 -16.97 -5.90 15.27
CA ASN A 297 -17.96 -6.95 15.07
C ASN A 297 -18.44 -7.57 16.40
N ALA A 298 -17.53 -7.81 17.36
CA ALA A 298 -17.88 -8.33 18.67
C ALA A 298 -18.82 -7.38 19.44
N ILE A 299 -18.52 -6.07 19.43
CA ILE A 299 -19.35 -5.06 20.08
C ILE A 299 -20.70 -4.91 19.36
N ALA A 300 -20.72 -4.93 18.02
CA ALA A 300 -21.96 -4.86 17.24
C ALA A 300 -22.91 -6.03 17.54
N ARG A 301 -22.38 -7.24 17.76
CA ARG A 301 -23.16 -8.42 18.18
C ARG A 301 -23.65 -8.26 19.63
N LYS A 302 -22.75 -7.90 20.57
CA LYS A 302 -23.07 -7.68 21.99
C LYS A 302 -24.19 -6.63 22.17
N ARG A 303 -24.22 -5.60 21.31
CA ARG A 303 -25.22 -4.52 21.32
C ARG A 303 -26.42 -4.78 20.41
N ASN A 304 -26.56 -5.98 19.82
CA ASN A 304 -27.66 -6.36 18.93
C ASN A 304 -27.84 -5.45 17.69
N LYS A 305 -26.78 -4.77 17.24
CA LYS A 305 -26.78 -3.97 16.00
C LYS A 305 -26.68 -4.84 14.74
N ILE A 306 -26.14 -6.05 14.89
CA ILE A 306 -26.07 -7.11 13.86
C ILE A 306 -26.65 -8.38 14.45
N LYS A 307 -27.59 -9.01 13.73
CA LYS A 307 -28.22 -10.25 14.19
C LYS A 307 -27.31 -11.46 14.02
N GLU A 308 -27.52 -12.51 14.83
CA GLU A 308 -26.83 -13.80 14.71
C GLU A 308 -26.79 -14.34 13.26
N SER A 309 -27.90 -14.21 12.54
CA SER A 309 -28.07 -14.67 11.15
C SER A 309 -27.42 -13.80 10.09
N GLU A 310 -27.02 -12.57 10.41
CA GLU A 310 -26.45 -11.63 9.45
C GLU A 310 -24.93 -11.84 9.29
N ALA A 311 -24.40 -11.49 8.12
CA ALA A 311 -22.97 -11.54 7.89
C ALA A 311 -22.24 -10.49 8.73
N ASN A 312 -20.99 -10.78 9.08
CA ASN A 312 -20.11 -9.80 9.74
C ASN A 312 -19.77 -8.64 8.79
N LEU A 313 -19.48 -7.48 9.38
CA LEU A 313 -18.96 -6.32 8.65
C LEU A 313 -17.56 -6.64 8.14
N GLY A 314 -17.30 -6.30 6.88
CA GLY A 314 -15.96 -6.32 6.30
C GLY A 314 -15.06 -5.28 6.96
N GLY A 315 -13.76 -5.50 6.92
CA GLY A 315 -12.80 -4.56 7.52
C GLY A 315 -12.82 -3.20 6.83
N GLU A 316 -13.07 -3.17 5.53
CA GLU A 316 -13.29 -1.96 4.74
C GLU A 316 -14.51 -1.15 5.23
N ASN A 317 -15.56 -1.81 5.69
CA ASN A 317 -16.75 -1.12 6.20
C ASN A 317 -16.49 -0.52 7.58
N VAL A 318 -15.77 -1.24 8.43
CA VAL A 318 -15.41 -0.78 9.78
C VAL A 318 -14.46 0.44 9.72
N ARG A 319 -13.56 0.45 8.74
CA ARG A 319 -12.59 1.54 8.59
C ARG A 319 -13.09 2.69 7.70
N GLU A 320 -14.31 2.64 7.19
CA GLU A 320 -14.83 3.72 6.35
C GLU A 320 -14.83 5.05 7.12
N GLY A 321 -14.11 6.04 6.60
CA GLY A 321 -13.94 7.34 7.24
C GLY A 321 -12.99 7.38 8.43
N LEU A 322 -12.25 6.30 8.70
CA LEU A 322 -11.23 6.25 9.75
C LEU A 322 -9.97 6.99 9.31
N THR A 323 -9.53 7.94 10.12
CA THR A 323 -8.15 8.44 10.09
C THR A 323 -7.43 7.94 11.34
N GLY A 324 -6.27 7.34 11.16
CA GLY A 324 -5.52 6.79 12.29
C GLY A 324 -4.03 6.70 12.05
N VAL A 325 -3.30 6.73 13.16
CA VAL A 325 -1.85 6.62 13.21
C VAL A 325 -1.50 5.51 14.16
N ILE A 326 -0.64 4.59 13.74
CA ILE A 326 0.01 3.60 14.61
C ILE A 326 1.52 3.80 14.58
N SER A 327 2.11 4.00 15.74
CA SER A 327 3.55 4.06 15.94
C SER A 327 3.98 2.91 16.84
N VAL A 328 4.90 2.08 16.35
CA VAL A 328 5.51 1.02 17.14
C VAL A 328 6.99 1.30 17.36
N LYS A 329 7.45 1.12 18.59
CA LYS A 329 8.86 1.19 18.98
C LYS A 329 9.33 -0.24 19.24
N VAL A 330 10.11 -0.78 18.32
CA VAL A 330 10.57 -2.17 18.31
C VAL A 330 12.09 -2.19 18.52
N PRO A 331 12.61 -2.99 19.47
CA PRO A 331 14.06 -3.04 19.73
C PRO A 331 14.89 -3.53 18.54
N ASN A 332 14.44 -4.58 17.85
CA ASN A 332 15.12 -5.16 16.68
C ASN A 332 14.14 -5.25 15.50
N PRO A 333 13.83 -4.14 14.80
CA PRO A 333 12.89 -4.20 13.71
C PRO A 333 13.57 -4.75 12.45
N GLU A 334 12.83 -5.58 11.76
CA GLU A 334 13.18 -6.20 10.50
C GLU A 334 12.36 -5.52 9.41
N PHE A 335 13.04 -4.81 8.51
CA PHE A 335 12.39 -4.14 7.40
C PHE A 335 12.61 -4.91 6.09
N GLU A 336 11.60 -4.91 5.22
CA GLU A 336 11.75 -5.41 3.86
C GLU A 336 12.58 -4.41 3.04
N GLY A 337 13.86 -4.73 2.82
CA GLY A 337 14.80 -3.94 2.02
C GLY A 337 15.31 -2.66 2.70
N GLN A 338 16.24 -1.97 2.01
CA GLN A 338 16.91 -0.77 2.55
C GLN A 338 15.98 0.43 2.70
N THR A 339 14.95 0.54 1.87
CA THR A 339 14.01 1.67 1.89
C THR A 339 13.01 1.63 3.05
N LYS A 340 13.05 0.57 3.88
CA LYS A 340 12.26 0.41 5.11
C LYS A 340 10.76 0.64 4.92
N THR A 341 10.21 0.20 3.79
CA THR A 341 8.81 0.51 3.42
C THR A 341 7.80 -0.41 4.11
N LYS A 342 8.23 -1.58 4.59
CA LYS A 342 7.37 -2.57 5.25
C LYS A 342 8.05 -3.22 6.45
N LEU A 343 7.31 -3.32 7.57
CA LEU A 343 7.76 -4.02 8.78
C LEU A 343 7.47 -5.53 8.69
N GLY A 344 8.48 -6.36 8.93
CA GLY A 344 8.44 -7.82 8.82
C GLY A 344 8.29 -8.60 10.13
N ASN A 345 8.52 -7.98 11.30
CA ASN A 345 8.44 -8.63 12.61
C ASN A 345 7.07 -9.27 12.88
N THR A 346 6.97 -10.60 12.79
CA THR A 346 5.70 -11.32 12.90
C THR A 346 5.05 -11.23 14.28
N GLU A 347 5.86 -11.10 15.32
CA GLU A 347 5.46 -10.96 16.72
C GLU A 347 4.72 -9.65 16.99
N VAL A 348 5.09 -8.57 16.29
CA VAL A 348 4.46 -7.24 16.44
C VAL A 348 2.97 -7.32 16.11
N ARG A 349 2.58 -8.13 15.12
CA ARG A 349 1.16 -8.31 14.74
C ARG A 349 0.31 -8.80 15.91
N GLY A 350 0.77 -9.84 16.62
CA GLY A 350 0.03 -10.44 17.75
C GLY A 350 0.01 -9.52 18.98
N ILE A 351 1.09 -8.77 19.19
CA ILE A 351 1.18 -7.81 20.30
C ILE A 351 0.21 -6.64 20.06
N VAL A 352 0.22 -6.06 18.85
CA VAL A 352 -0.75 -5.01 18.47
C VAL A 352 -2.18 -5.52 18.59
N ASP A 353 -2.47 -6.70 18.05
CA ASP A 353 -3.83 -7.26 18.07
C ASP A 353 -4.38 -7.49 19.48
N SER A 354 -3.53 -7.92 20.41
CA SER A 354 -3.93 -8.15 21.81
C SER A 354 -4.06 -6.85 22.60
N LEU A 355 -3.02 -6.02 22.62
CA LEU A 355 -2.98 -4.79 23.42
C LEU A 355 -4.05 -3.78 22.97
N VAL A 356 -4.13 -3.52 21.66
CA VAL A 356 -5.14 -2.60 21.11
C VAL A 356 -6.54 -3.18 21.33
N GLY A 357 -6.70 -4.50 21.23
CA GLY A 357 -7.99 -5.16 21.43
C GLY A 357 -8.54 -5.01 22.85
N GLU A 358 -7.67 -5.22 23.85
CA GLU A 358 -7.99 -5.05 25.27
C GLU A 358 -8.44 -3.61 25.55
N ILE A 359 -7.59 -2.61 25.23
CA ILE A 359 -7.83 -1.20 25.57
C ILE A 359 -8.99 -0.61 24.75
N LEU A 360 -9.08 -0.93 23.45
CA LEU A 360 -10.17 -0.44 22.60
C LEU A 360 -11.53 -0.98 23.06
N THR A 361 -11.60 -2.25 23.49
CA THR A 361 -12.85 -2.83 24.00
C THR A 361 -13.28 -2.11 25.27
N GLU A 362 -12.34 -1.89 26.19
CA GLU A 362 -12.58 -1.14 27.43
C GLU A 362 -13.08 0.29 27.13
N TYR A 363 -12.38 1.02 26.27
CA TYR A 363 -12.76 2.38 25.88
C TYR A 363 -14.19 2.45 25.33
N LEU A 364 -14.57 1.54 24.43
CA LEU A 364 -15.89 1.52 23.80
C LEU A 364 -17.01 1.05 24.74
N ASP A 365 -16.69 0.22 25.73
CA ASP A 365 -17.65 -0.15 26.79
C ASP A 365 -17.94 1.06 27.71
N PHE A 366 -16.96 1.92 27.97
CA PHE A 366 -17.14 3.18 28.72
C PHE A 366 -17.75 4.32 27.89
N HIS A 367 -17.60 4.30 26.56
CA HIS A 367 -18.12 5.32 25.64
C HIS A 367 -19.15 4.74 24.65
N PRO A 368 -20.36 4.34 25.14
CA PRO A 368 -21.35 3.65 24.31
C PRO A 368 -21.86 4.49 23.12
N ALA A 369 -21.95 5.82 23.27
CA ALA A 369 -22.38 6.70 22.19
C ALA A 369 -21.40 6.71 21.01
N VAL A 370 -20.09 6.71 21.31
CA VAL A 370 -19.03 6.63 20.29
C VAL A 370 -19.06 5.28 19.59
N ALA A 371 -19.19 4.19 20.35
CA ALA A 371 -19.31 2.85 19.81
C ALA A 371 -20.51 2.69 18.87
N ASP A 372 -21.69 3.17 19.29
CA ASP A 372 -22.91 3.11 18.49
C ASP A 372 -22.78 3.93 17.19
N ALA A 373 -22.20 5.14 17.25
CA ALA A 373 -21.98 5.98 16.07
C ALA A 373 -21.05 5.31 15.04
N ILE A 374 -19.93 4.75 15.49
CA ILE A 374 -18.96 4.04 14.62
C ILE A 374 -19.63 2.81 13.98
N ILE A 375 -20.35 2.01 14.76
CA ILE A 375 -21.03 0.80 14.27
C ILE A 375 -22.14 1.16 13.28
N GLU A 376 -22.92 2.21 13.53
CA GLU A 376 -23.97 2.65 12.62
C GLU A 376 -23.41 3.10 11.28
N LYS A 377 -22.31 3.88 11.27
CA LYS A 377 -21.60 4.23 10.04
C LYS A 377 -21.11 2.98 9.30
N ALA A 378 -20.50 2.02 10.02
CA ALA A 378 -20.01 0.78 9.42
C ALA A 378 -21.14 -0.11 8.85
N VAL A 379 -22.31 -0.15 9.50
CA VAL A 379 -23.50 -0.85 9.00
C VAL A 379 -24.06 -0.18 7.75
N GLN A 380 -24.08 1.16 7.70
CA GLN A 380 -24.49 1.91 6.51
C GLN A 380 -23.54 1.63 5.33
N ALA A 381 -22.23 1.70 5.57
CA ALA A 381 -21.18 1.33 4.61
C ALA A 381 -21.38 -0.10 4.07
N PHE A 382 -21.64 -1.07 4.96
CA PHE A 382 -21.89 -2.46 4.59
C PHE A 382 -23.14 -2.61 3.71
N LYS A 383 -24.26 -1.96 4.07
CA LYS A 383 -25.49 -1.98 3.28
C LYS A 383 -25.29 -1.37 1.90
N ALA A 384 -24.54 -0.27 1.79
CA ALA A 384 -24.18 0.35 0.53
C ALA A 384 -23.33 -0.58 -0.35
N ALA A 385 -22.31 -1.22 0.23
CA ALA A 385 -21.44 -2.17 -0.47
C ALA A 385 -22.22 -3.41 -0.97
N GLU A 386 -23.10 -3.98 -0.13
CA GLU A 386 -23.98 -5.09 -0.50
C GLU A 386 -24.95 -4.72 -1.63
N ALA A 387 -25.57 -3.53 -1.56
CA ALA A 387 -26.45 -3.04 -2.61
C ALA A 387 -25.70 -2.86 -3.94
N ALA A 388 -24.50 -2.30 -3.91
CA ALA A 388 -23.65 -2.16 -5.09
C ALA A 388 -23.20 -3.52 -5.66
N ARG A 389 -22.90 -4.49 -4.80
CA ARG A 389 -22.58 -5.88 -5.22
C ARG A 389 -23.78 -6.52 -5.93
N ARG A 390 -24.97 -6.48 -5.30
CA ARG A 390 -26.20 -7.05 -5.90
C ARG A 390 -26.56 -6.39 -7.22
N ALA A 391 -26.41 -5.07 -7.33
CA ALA A 391 -26.63 -4.34 -8.59
C ALA A 391 -25.68 -4.82 -9.70
N ARG A 392 -24.38 -4.97 -9.40
CA ARG A 392 -23.38 -5.50 -10.35
C ARG A 392 -23.67 -6.95 -10.76
N ASP A 393 -24.06 -7.80 -9.80
CA ASP A 393 -24.41 -9.19 -10.07
C ASP A 393 -25.68 -9.31 -10.92
N LEU A 394 -26.67 -8.45 -10.70
CA LEU A 394 -27.89 -8.41 -11.51
C LEU A 394 -27.59 -8.03 -12.97
N VAL A 395 -26.69 -7.06 -13.20
CA VAL A 395 -26.25 -6.66 -14.54
C VAL A 395 -25.45 -7.79 -15.22
N ARG A 396 -24.52 -8.43 -14.49
CA ARG A 396 -23.77 -9.59 -15.01
C ARG A 396 -24.67 -10.77 -15.35
N ARG A 397 -25.66 -11.09 -14.52
CA ARG A 397 -26.63 -12.16 -14.79
C ARG A 397 -27.50 -11.87 -16.01
N LYS A 398 -27.92 -10.61 -16.22
CA LYS A 398 -28.65 -10.22 -17.44
C LYS A 398 -27.83 -10.46 -18.71
N SER A 399 -26.52 -10.16 -18.69
CA SER A 399 -25.62 -10.42 -19.82
C SER A 399 -25.42 -11.91 -20.13
N VAL A 400 -25.52 -12.80 -19.13
CA VAL A 400 -25.41 -14.27 -19.32
C VAL A 400 -26.71 -14.89 -19.85
N LEU A 401 -27.87 -14.28 -19.55
CA LEU A 401 -29.17 -14.77 -20.04
C LEU A 401 -29.43 -14.42 -21.52
N GLU A 402 -28.69 -13.48 -22.11
CA GLU A 402 -28.76 -13.19 -23.56
C GLU A 402 -28.01 -14.23 -24.41
N SER A 403 -27.22 -15.14 -23.82
CA SER A 403 -26.45 -16.15 -24.54
C SER A 403 -26.89 -17.61 -24.32
N SER A 404 -28.10 -17.85 -23.82
CA SER A 404 -28.64 -19.22 -23.74
C SER A 404 -29.46 -19.54 -25.00
N PRO A 405 -29.13 -20.59 -25.78
CA PRO A 405 -30.00 -21.02 -26.86
C PRO A 405 -31.36 -21.37 -26.27
N LEU A 406 -32.44 -20.86 -26.87
CA LEU A 406 -33.83 -21.02 -26.42
C LEU A 406 -34.14 -22.52 -26.19
N PRO A 407 -34.15 -23.00 -24.93
CA PRO A 407 -34.31 -24.42 -24.67
C PRO A 407 -35.71 -24.86 -25.10
N GLY A 408 -35.79 -25.78 -26.06
CA GLY A 408 -37.03 -26.44 -26.47
C GLY A 408 -37.79 -25.83 -27.65
N LYS A 409 -37.34 -24.72 -28.26
CA LYS A 409 -37.97 -24.17 -29.48
C LYS A 409 -37.07 -24.14 -30.71
N LEU A 410 -35.76 -24.01 -30.51
CA LEU A 410 -34.80 -24.12 -31.60
C LEU A 410 -34.32 -25.57 -31.71
N ALA A 411 -34.54 -26.18 -32.87
CA ALA A 411 -33.98 -27.49 -33.21
C ALA A 411 -32.83 -27.29 -34.20
N ASP A 412 -31.60 -27.43 -33.72
CA ASP A 412 -30.41 -27.28 -34.56
C ASP A 412 -30.27 -28.43 -35.58
N CYS A 413 -29.67 -28.10 -36.72
CA CYS A 413 -29.22 -29.10 -37.69
C CYS A 413 -27.89 -29.75 -37.25
N SER A 414 -27.47 -30.82 -37.93
CA SER A 414 -26.25 -31.57 -37.56
C SER A 414 -24.96 -30.85 -37.97
N THR A 415 -24.99 -30.02 -39.01
CA THR A 415 -23.84 -29.25 -39.46
C THR A 415 -23.67 -27.98 -38.61
N ARG A 416 -22.43 -27.54 -38.44
CA ARG A 416 -22.09 -26.27 -37.79
C ARG A 416 -21.62 -25.21 -38.79
N ASP A 417 -21.56 -25.55 -40.08
CA ASP A 417 -21.18 -24.62 -41.14
C ASP A 417 -22.41 -23.77 -41.55
N PRO A 418 -22.39 -22.44 -41.34
CA PRO A 418 -23.50 -21.57 -41.72
C PRO A 418 -23.79 -21.57 -43.22
N SER A 419 -22.81 -21.87 -44.07
CA SER A 419 -22.98 -21.89 -45.53
C SER A 419 -23.78 -23.08 -46.05
N GLU A 420 -23.89 -24.15 -45.24
CA GLU A 420 -24.68 -25.35 -45.51
C GLU A 420 -25.97 -25.41 -44.66
N SER A 421 -26.21 -24.39 -43.83
CA SER A 421 -27.31 -24.35 -42.87
C SER A 421 -28.42 -23.40 -43.33
N GLU A 422 -29.67 -23.83 -43.14
CA GLU A 422 -30.86 -23.01 -43.40
C GLU A 422 -31.69 -22.87 -42.11
N ILE A 423 -32.26 -21.68 -41.91
CA ILE A 423 -33.16 -21.41 -40.77
C ILE A 423 -34.59 -21.19 -41.28
N PHE A 424 -35.53 -21.91 -40.67
CA PHE A 424 -36.95 -21.77 -40.95
C PHE A 424 -37.63 -21.09 -39.75
N LEU A 425 -38.38 -20.01 -40.03
CA LEU A 425 -39.17 -19.29 -39.03
C LEU A 425 -40.65 -19.64 -39.25
N VAL A 426 -41.30 -20.18 -38.23
CA VAL A 426 -42.70 -20.64 -38.30
C VAL A 426 -43.54 -20.03 -37.16
N GLU A 427 -44.84 -19.92 -37.37
CA GLU A 427 -45.79 -19.24 -36.46
C GLU A 427 -45.93 -19.94 -35.09
N GLY A 428 -45.67 -21.25 -35.02
CA GLY A 428 -45.69 -22.01 -33.77
C GLY A 428 -45.54 -23.53 -33.96
N ASP A 429 -45.69 -24.29 -32.88
CA ASP A 429 -45.46 -25.75 -32.85
C ASP A 429 -46.33 -26.53 -33.86
N SER A 430 -47.51 -26.00 -34.20
CA SER A 430 -48.40 -26.58 -35.23
C SER A 430 -47.77 -26.61 -36.63
N ALA A 431 -46.93 -25.62 -36.96
CA ALA A 431 -46.20 -25.55 -38.22
C ALA A 431 -44.76 -26.08 -38.10
N GLY A 432 -44.22 -26.15 -36.87
CA GLY A 432 -42.91 -26.75 -36.55
C GLY A 432 -42.94 -28.27 -36.30
N GLY A 433 -44.11 -28.88 -36.18
CA GLY A 433 -44.25 -30.33 -35.93
C GLY A 433 -44.00 -31.21 -37.16
N CYS A 434 -43.98 -30.67 -38.38
CA CYS A 434 -43.83 -31.43 -39.63
C CYS A 434 -42.44 -32.07 -39.85
N TRP A 435 -41.56 -31.99 -38.85
CA TRP A 435 -40.18 -32.49 -38.87
C TRP A 435 -39.97 -33.73 -37.99
N ILE A 436 -41.01 -34.22 -37.31
CA ILE A 436 -40.96 -35.39 -36.42
C ILE A 436 -41.64 -36.58 -37.10
N SER A 437 -41.02 -37.76 -37.05
CA SER A 437 -41.50 -38.97 -37.75
C SER A 437 -42.89 -39.44 -37.32
N SER A 438 -43.34 -39.06 -36.12
CA SER A 438 -44.65 -39.39 -35.55
C SER A 438 -45.76 -38.40 -35.92
N THR A 439 -45.46 -37.37 -36.72
CA THR A 439 -46.46 -36.37 -37.10
C THR A 439 -47.40 -36.93 -38.14
N TYR A 440 -48.70 -36.83 -37.87
CA TYR A 440 -49.77 -37.24 -38.77
C TYR A 440 -50.01 -36.18 -39.84
N ILE A 441 -50.14 -36.63 -41.07
CA ILE A 441 -50.52 -35.83 -42.23
C ILE A 441 -51.87 -36.37 -42.72
N LEU A 442 -52.85 -35.47 -42.84
CA LEU A 442 -54.11 -35.76 -43.49
C LEU A 442 -53.91 -35.75 -45.01
N LEU A 443 -54.18 -36.89 -45.64
CA LEU A 443 -54.09 -37.06 -47.08
C LEU A 443 -55.40 -36.64 -47.77
N ALA A 444 -55.33 -36.39 -49.07
CA ALA A 444 -56.47 -35.95 -49.86
C ALA A 444 -57.59 -37.00 -49.96
N ASP A 445 -57.32 -38.26 -49.65
CA ASP A 445 -58.31 -39.35 -49.57
C ASP A 445 -59.03 -39.42 -48.21
N GLY A 446 -58.69 -38.53 -47.27
CA GLY A 446 -59.26 -38.46 -45.92
C GLY A 446 -58.57 -39.39 -44.91
N SER A 447 -57.53 -40.13 -45.30
CA SER A 447 -56.73 -40.93 -44.36
C SER A 447 -55.69 -40.07 -43.64
N GLU A 448 -55.42 -40.39 -42.38
CA GLU A 448 -54.31 -39.81 -41.63
C GLU A 448 -53.17 -40.83 -41.54
N LYS A 449 -51.98 -40.43 -41.99
CA LYS A 449 -50.77 -41.26 -41.93
C LYS A 449 -49.62 -40.48 -41.34
N THR A 450 -48.77 -41.15 -40.59
CA THR A 450 -47.52 -40.56 -40.10
C THR A 450 -46.52 -40.36 -41.24
N ILE A 451 -45.59 -39.42 -41.09
CA ILE A 451 -44.50 -39.22 -42.07
C ILE A 451 -43.73 -40.52 -42.30
N LYS A 452 -43.50 -41.33 -41.25
CA LYS A 452 -42.84 -42.63 -41.36
C LYS A 452 -43.63 -43.58 -42.26
N GLU A 453 -44.93 -43.71 -42.05
CA GLU A 453 -45.79 -44.58 -42.88
C GLU A 453 -45.83 -44.12 -44.34
N ILE A 454 -45.86 -42.80 -44.60
CA ILE A 454 -45.81 -42.26 -45.95
C ILE A 454 -44.47 -42.61 -46.63
N VAL A 455 -43.35 -42.51 -45.92
CA VAL A 455 -42.03 -42.89 -46.45
C VAL A 455 -41.95 -44.39 -46.75
N ASP A 456 -42.41 -45.22 -45.82
CA ASP A 456 -42.40 -46.68 -45.98
C ASP A 456 -43.32 -47.11 -47.15
N GLU A 457 -44.51 -46.52 -47.29
CA GLU A 457 -45.45 -46.80 -48.37
C GLU A 457 -45.00 -46.25 -49.74
N GLN A 458 -44.30 -45.11 -49.79
CA GLN A 458 -43.66 -44.61 -51.01
C GLN A 458 -42.55 -45.55 -51.50
N ALA A 459 -41.81 -46.19 -50.59
CA ALA A 459 -40.81 -47.20 -50.95
C ALA A 459 -41.46 -48.47 -51.56
N GLU A 460 -42.71 -48.78 -51.21
CA GLU A 460 -43.52 -49.83 -51.83
C GLU A 460 -44.16 -49.40 -53.17
N GLY A 461 -43.96 -48.14 -53.59
CA GLY A 461 -44.49 -47.59 -54.84
C GLY A 461 -45.90 -47.01 -54.74
N LYS A 462 -46.44 -46.79 -53.54
CA LYS A 462 -47.72 -46.09 -53.35
C LYS A 462 -47.54 -44.58 -53.49
N GLU A 463 -48.52 -43.92 -54.07
CA GLU A 463 -48.55 -42.46 -54.21
C GLU A 463 -49.52 -41.84 -53.22
N HIS A 464 -49.08 -40.76 -52.58
CA HIS A 464 -49.88 -39.99 -51.63
C HIS A 464 -50.03 -38.55 -52.11
N PHE A 465 -51.18 -37.96 -51.82
CA PHE A 465 -51.53 -36.61 -52.24
C PHE A 465 -51.98 -35.79 -51.04
N CYS A 466 -51.58 -34.52 -51.00
CA CYS A 466 -51.99 -33.58 -49.97
C CYS A 466 -52.47 -32.26 -50.59
N TYR A 467 -53.24 -31.50 -49.83
CA TYR A 467 -53.57 -30.13 -50.22
C TYR A 467 -52.35 -29.23 -50.03
N THR A 468 -52.02 -28.45 -51.06
CA THR A 468 -50.94 -27.46 -51.02
C THR A 468 -51.35 -26.22 -51.82
N MET A 469 -50.63 -25.12 -51.65
CA MET A 469 -50.75 -23.99 -52.57
C MET A 469 -49.91 -24.24 -53.83
N ARG A 470 -50.55 -24.13 -54.99
CA ARG A 470 -49.86 -24.11 -56.28
C ARG A 470 -49.13 -22.78 -56.48
N GLU A 471 -48.20 -22.73 -57.43
CA GLU A 471 -47.48 -21.50 -57.80
C GLU A 471 -48.43 -20.34 -58.17
N SER A 472 -49.65 -20.64 -58.60
CA SER A 472 -50.70 -19.66 -58.88
C SER A 472 -51.42 -19.09 -57.64
N GLY A 473 -51.05 -19.52 -56.43
CA GLY A 473 -51.64 -19.09 -55.17
C GLY A 473 -52.98 -19.76 -54.80
N ASN A 474 -53.49 -20.65 -55.65
CA ASN A 474 -54.71 -21.41 -55.37
C ASN A 474 -54.39 -22.72 -54.64
N ILE A 475 -55.30 -23.16 -53.76
CA ILE A 475 -55.22 -24.48 -53.11
C ILE A 475 -55.50 -25.56 -54.15
N GLY A 476 -54.61 -26.53 -54.27
CA GLY A 476 -54.75 -27.70 -55.13
C GLY A 476 -54.30 -28.97 -54.42
N ILE A 477 -54.68 -30.12 -54.98
CA ILE A 477 -54.17 -31.43 -54.56
C ILE A 477 -52.90 -31.69 -55.38
N GLU A 478 -51.78 -31.93 -54.71
CA GLU A 478 -50.50 -32.27 -55.33
C GLU A 478 -49.92 -33.55 -54.71
N ARG A 479 -49.08 -34.24 -55.49
CA ARG A 479 -48.41 -35.47 -55.06
C ARG A 479 -47.30 -35.14 -54.07
N ILE A 480 -47.21 -35.89 -52.98
CA ILE A 480 -46.06 -35.85 -52.08
C ILE A 480 -44.88 -36.49 -52.81
N ILE A 481 -43.79 -35.75 -53.05
CA ILE A 481 -42.67 -36.24 -53.88
C ILE A 481 -41.56 -36.86 -53.02
N ASN A 482 -41.08 -36.12 -52.01
CA ASN A 482 -39.93 -36.49 -51.19
C ASN A 482 -40.31 -36.42 -49.70
N ALA A 483 -41.17 -37.33 -49.23
CA ALA A 483 -41.36 -37.47 -47.79
C ALA A 483 -40.00 -37.87 -47.19
N ARG A 484 -39.54 -37.14 -46.16
CA ARG A 484 -38.23 -37.37 -45.54
C ARG A 484 -38.34 -37.50 -44.03
N MET A 485 -37.62 -38.47 -43.47
CA MET A 485 -37.36 -38.56 -42.04
C MET A 485 -36.05 -37.84 -41.74
N THR A 486 -36.08 -36.76 -40.97
CA THR A 486 -34.88 -36.02 -40.54
C THR A 486 -34.22 -36.60 -39.28
N LYS A 487 -34.85 -37.58 -38.62
CA LYS A 487 -34.29 -38.32 -37.48
C LYS A 487 -34.84 -39.75 -37.45
N ALA A 488 -33.97 -40.76 -37.62
CA ALA A 488 -34.40 -42.17 -37.69
C ALA A 488 -34.59 -42.84 -36.32
N ASN A 489 -33.99 -42.29 -35.25
CA ASN A 489 -34.04 -42.80 -33.88
C ASN A 489 -34.08 -41.62 -32.90
N ALA A 490 -35.24 -40.98 -32.75
CA ALA A 490 -35.47 -39.93 -31.75
C ALA A 490 -35.71 -40.52 -30.36
#